data_AF-A0A7Y3P9U9-F1
#
_entry.id   AF-A0A7Y3P9U9-F1
#
_cell.length_a   1.000
_cell.length_b   1.000
_cell.length_c   1.000
_cell.angle_alpha   90.00
_cell.angle_beta   90.00
_cell.angle_gamma   90.00
#
_symmetry.space_group_name_H-M   'P 1'
#
loop_
_entity.id
_entity.type
_entity.pdbx_description
1 polymer ?
#
loop_
_entity_poly.entity_id
_entity_poly.type
_entity_poly.pdbx_seq_one_letter_code
_entity_poly.pdbx_strand_id
1 'polypeptide(L)'
;MNCDLLILSGPNLDQLGTRNPEIYGMTTLDEHVARLRARAARWGWTVEHRQSNFEGDLIEAAHEARQGARAIIVNAGALSHVSWALTDALAMFPGPVVEVHLSNPAAREPFRHVSTLAPVVAGSIAGFSALSYD
;
A
#
# COMPACT_ATOMS: atom_id res chain seq x y z
N MET A 1 6.03 -10.01 13.83
CA MET A 1 5.57 -10.42 12.49
C MET A 1 6.64 -11.29 11.84
N ASN A 2 6.30 -12.38 11.12
CA ASN A 2 7.26 -13.26 10.45
C ASN A 2 6.96 -13.31 8.94
N CYS A 3 7.05 -12.16 8.28
CA CYS A 3 6.99 -12.03 6.83
C CYS A 3 8.21 -11.26 6.32
N ASP A 4 8.63 -11.47 5.08
CA ASP A 4 9.70 -10.68 4.46
C ASP A 4 9.16 -9.35 3.93
N LEU A 5 7.92 -9.34 3.41
CA LEU A 5 7.25 -8.19 2.83
C LEU A 5 5.87 -8.01 3.44
N LEU A 6 5.60 -6.82 3.98
CA LEU A 6 4.27 -6.41 4.39
C LEU A 6 3.65 -5.51 3.32
N ILE A 7 2.41 -5.82 2.93
CA ILE A 7 1.59 -4.96 2.08
C ILE A 7 0.51 -4.30 2.95
N LEU A 8 0.46 -2.98 2.95
CA LEU A 8 -0.58 -2.19 3.61
C LEU A 8 -1.53 -1.60 2.57
N SER A 9 -2.83 -1.86 2.74
CA SER A 9 -3.90 -1.33 1.91
C SER A 9 -4.85 -0.50 2.74
N GLY A 10 -4.90 0.78 2.46
CA GLY A 10 -5.73 1.73 3.18
C GLY A 10 -7.22 1.68 2.82
N PRO A 11 -7.96 2.74 3.23
CA PRO A 11 -9.40 2.74 3.16
C PRO A 11 -9.96 2.64 1.74
N ASN A 12 -11.09 1.93 1.62
CA ASN A 12 -11.88 1.65 0.43
C ASN A 12 -11.21 0.74 -0.61
N LEU A 13 -9.96 0.29 -0.40
CA LEU A 13 -9.32 -0.63 -1.34
C LEU A 13 -9.92 -2.04 -1.30
N ASP A 14 -10.60 -2.41 -0.20
CA ASP A 14 -11.43 -3.62 -0.11
C ASP A 14 -12.59 -3.64 -1.11
N GLN A 15 -12.99 -2.47 -1.61
CA GLN A 15 -14.08 -2.32 -2.58
C GLN A 15 -13.60 -2.32 -4.05
N LEU A 16 -12.32 -2.65 -4.29
CA LEU A 16 -11.79 -2.82 -5.65
C LEU A 16 -12.45 -4.01 -6.35
N GLY A 17 -12.75 -3.86 -7.65
CA GLY A 17 -13.41 -4.88 -8.46
C GLY A 17 -14.93 -5.02 -8.25
N THR A 18 -15.47 -4.51 -7.15
CA THR A 18 -16.92 -4.59 -6.84
C THR A 18 -17.68 -3.30 -7.19
N ARG A 19 -17.01 -2.14 -7.16
CA ARG A 19 -17.63 -0.83 -7.42
C ARG A 19 -17.40 -0.37 -8.86
N ASN A 20 -18.48 -0.19 -9.62
CA ASN A 20 -18.48 0.34 -11.00
C ASN A 20 -17.34 -0.28 -11.86
N PRO A 21 -17.35 -1.61 -12.09
CA PRO A 21 -16.26 -2.33 -12.75
C PRO A 21 -15.93 -1.82 -14.15
N GLU A 22 -16.91 -1.22 -14.85
CA GLU A 22 -16.70 -0.58 -16.15
C GLU A 22 -15.79 0.67 -16.09
N ILE A 23 -15.63 1.27 -14.90
CA ILE A 23 -14.81 2.46 -14.65
C ILE A 23 -13.49 2.12 -13.97
N TYR A 24 -13.50 1.18 -13.00
CA TYR A 24 -12.35 0.89 -12.14
C TYR A 24 -11.64 -0.43 -12.44
N GLY A 25 -12.13 -1.19 -13.42
CA GLY A 25 -11.65 -2.54 -13.73
C GLY A 25 -12.27 -3.60 -12.82
N MET A 26 -12.14 -4.86 -13.24
CA MET A 26 -12.68 -6.01 -12.51
C MET A 26 -11.70 -6.63 -11.52
N THR A 27 -10.44 -6.17 -11.51
CA THR A 27 -9.41 -6.77 -10.65
C THR A 27 -9.64 -6.37 -9.20
N THR A 28 -9.79 -7.37 -8.35
CA THR A 28 -9.98 -7.20 -6.90
C THR A 28 -8.64 -6.98 -6.22
N LEU A 29 -8.67 -6.39 -5.01
CA LEU A 29 -7.46 -6.23 -4.20
C LEU A 29 -6.76 -7.57 -3.95
N ASP A 30 -7.52 -8.62 -3.67
CA ASP A 30 -7.00 -9.96 -3.41
C ASP A 30 -6.25 -10.52 -4.62
N GLU A 31 -6.71 -10.25 -5.84
CA GLU A 31 -6.02 -10.67 -7.07
C GLU A 31 -4.69 -9.92 -7.27
N HIS A 32 -4.64 -8.62 -6.97
CA HIS A 32 -3.38 -7.85 -6.98
C HIS A 32 -2.38 -8.44 -5.97
N VAL A 33 -2.83 -8.69 -4.75
CA VAL A 33 -2.00 -9.25 -3.69
C VAL A 33 -1.55 -10.66 -4.03
N ALA A 34 -2.43 -11.52 -4.55
CA ALA A 34 -2.08 -12.88 -4.95
C ALA A 34 -0.99 -12.91 -6.03
N ARG A 35 -1.06 -12.00 -7.02
CA ARG A 35 -0.02 -11.88 -8.05
C ARG A 35 1.33 -11.46 -7.45
N LEU A 36 1.33 -10.46 -6.58
CA LEU A 36 2.54 -10.01 -5.89
C LEU A 36 3.12 -11.12 -4.98
N ARG A 37 2.27 -11.86 -4.26
CA ARG A 37 2.68 -13.04 -3.48
C ARG A 37 3.38 -14.08 -4.34
N ALA A 38 2.79 -14.43 -5.48
CA ALA A 38 3.39 -15.38 -6.42
C ALA A 38 4.74 -14.89 -6.96
N ARG A 39 4.88 -13.59 -7.24
CA ARG A 39 6.14 -13.00 -7.69
C ARG A 39 7.20 -13.00 -6.60
N ALA A 40 6.84 -12.61 -5.38
CA ALA A 40 7.74 -12.59 -4.22
C ALA A 40 8.23 -14.00 -3.84
N ALA A 41 7.37 -15.02 -3.95
CA ALA A 41 7.74 -16.41 -3.68
C ALA A 41 8.88 -16.92 -4.59
N ARG A 42 9.00 -16.38 -5.82
CA ARG A 42 10.12 -16.71 -6.73
C ARG A 42 11.48 -16.25 -6.20
N TRP A 43 11.49 -15.30 -5.26
CA TRP A 43 12.67 -14.81 -4.55
C TRP A 43 12.81 -15.42 -3.15
N GLY A 44 11.95 -16.39 -2.80
CA GLY A 44 11.90 -16.99 -1.47
C GLY A 44 11.32 -16.08 -0.39
N TRP A 45 10.60 -15.01 -0.77
CA TRP A 45 10.02 -14.07 0.18
C TRP A 45 8.60 -14.46 0.57
N THR A 46 8.32 -14.36 1.86
CA THR A 46 6.99 -14.48 2.45
C THR A 46 6.31 -13.12 2.48
N VAL A 47 5.01 -13.09 2.21
CA VAL A 47 4.26 -11.84 2.05
C VAL A 47 3.01 -11.86 2.92
N GLU A 48 2.91 -10.88 3.80
CA GLU A 48 1.70 -10.59 4.57
C GLU A 48 0.97 -9.38 3.96
N HIS A 49 -0.35 -9.39 4.02
CA HIS A 49 -1.17 -8.28 3.55
C HIS A 49 -2.17 -7.91 4.64
N ARG A 50 -2.28 -6.60 4.91
CA ARG A 50 -3.27 -6.02 5.81
C ARG A 50 -4.03 -4.94 5.06
N GLN A 51 -5.34 -5.11 4.96
CA GLN A 51 -6.24 -4.06 4.52
C GLN A 51 -7.05 -3.57 5.73
N SER A 52 -7.19 -2.25 5.87
CA SER A 52 -8.13 -1.69 6.83
C SER A 52 -8.69 -0.34 6.38
N ASN A 53 -9.93 -0.09 6.79
CA ASN A 53 -10.59 1.21 6.70
C ASN A 53 -10.31 2.10 7.91
N PHE A 54 -9.64 1.57 8.94
CA PHE A 54 -9.25 2.29 10.15
C PHE A 54 -7.75 2.60 10.11
N GLU A 55 -7.42 3.88 10.27
CA GLU A 55 -6.03 4.36 10.25
C GLU A 55 -5.17 3.68 11.33
N GLY A 56 -5.72 3.51 12.54
CA GLY A 56 -5.02 2.87 13.66
C GLY A 56 -4.54 1.44 13.35
N ASP A 57 -5.33 0.65 12.61
CA ASP A 57 -4.93 -0.72 12.28
C ASP A 57 -3.71 -0.76 11.36
N LEU A 58 -3.59 0.23 10.45
CA LEU A 58 -2.44 0.34 9.55
C LEU A 58 -1.20 0.82 10.29
N ILE A 59 -1.38 1.72 11.25
CA ILE A 59 -0.33 2.18 12.16
C ILE A 59 0.21 1.00 12.98
N GLU A 60 -0.66 0.22 13.60
CA GLU A 60 -0.25 -0.96 14.37
C GLU A 60 0.42 -2.01 13.48
N ALA A 61 -0.08 -2.25 12.28
CA ALA A 61 0.59 -3.15 11.33
C ALA A 61 2.00 -2.65 10.93
N ALA A 62 2.19 -1.34 10.76
CA ALA A 62 3.50 -0.74 10.52
C ALA A 62 4.44 -0.91 11.74
N HIS A 63 3.92 -0.81 12.96
CA HIS A 63 4.68 -1.10 14.18
C HIS A 63 5.07 -2.59 14.27
N GLU A 64 4.14 -3.51 14.00
CA GLU A 64 4.38 -4.96 13.99
C GLU A 64 5.46 -5.35 12.97
N ALA A 65 5.50 -4.69 11.81
CA ALA A 65 6.47 -4.92 10.74
C ALA A 65 7.92 -4.76 11.22
N ARG A 66 8.17 -3.87 12.18
CA ARG A 66 9.51 -3.60 12.76
C ARG A 66 10.14 -4.84 13.40
N GLN A 67 9.34 -5.85 13.75
CA GLN A 67 9.80 -7.07 14.41
C GLN A 67 10.30 -8.16 13.43
N GLY A 68 10.25 -7.95 12.12
CA GLY A 68 10.73 -8.98 11.19
C GLY A 68 10.55 -8.73 9.69
N ALA A 69 9.76 -7.75 9.29
CA ALA A 69 9.62 -7.40 7.87
C ALA A 69 10.89 -6.74 7.35
N ARG A 70 11.25 -7.07 6.11
CA ARG A 70 12.38 -6.46 5.38
C ARG A 70 11.96 -5.23 4.60
N ALA A 71 10.72 -5.18 4.13
CA ALA A 71 10.18 -4.08 3.35
C ALA A 71 8.67 -3.91 3.56
N ILE A 72 8.17 -2.71 3.28
CA ILE A 72 6.74 -2.39 3.25
C ILE A 72 6.37 -1.87 1.86
N ILE A 73 5.28 -2.38 1.29
CA ILE A 73 4.56 -1.72 0.20
C ILE A 73 3.30 -1.11 0.80
N VAL A 74 3.04 0.18 0.57
CA VAL A 74 1.87 0.87 1.10
C VAL A 74 1.09 1.54 -0.02
N ASN A 75 -0.19 1.18 -0.14
CA ASN A 75 -1.18 1.99 -0.83
C ASN A 75 -2.16 2.48 0.23
N ALA A 76 -1.94 3.67 0.78
CA ALA A 76 -2.74 4.18 1.89
C ALA A 76 -4.11 4.72 1.45
N GLY A 77 -4.46 4.61 0.16
CA GLY A 77 -5.71 5.15 -0.38
C GLY A 77 -5.81 6.65 -0.10
N ALA A 78 -6.95 7.08 0.46
CA ALA A 78 -7.15 8.49 0.82
C ALA A 78 -6.23 8.97 1.96
N LEU A 79 -5.74 8.07 2.82
CA LEU A 79 -4.86 8.44 3.94
C LEU A 79 -3.52 8.99 3.47
N SER A 80 -3.08 8.63 2.26
CA SER A 80 -1.88 9.20 1.63
C SER A 80 -1.90 10.73 1.64
N HIS A 81 -3.07 11.36 1.60
CA HIS A 81 -3.21 12.81 1.46
C HIS A 81 -3.45 13.55 2.78
N VAL A 82 -3.64 12.84 3.89
CA VAL A 82 -4.11 13.44 5.15
C VAL A 82 -3.45 12.89 6.41
N SER A 83 -2.87 11.69 6.35
CA SER A 83 -2.44 10.96 7.55
C SER A 83 -0.98 11.23 7.88
N TRP A 84 -0.77 12.22 8.74
CA TRP A 84 0.53 12.41 9.40
C TRP A 84 0.82 11.29 10.41
N ALA A 85 -0.21 10.71 11.04
CA ALA A 85 -0.02 9.61 12.00
C ALA A 85 0.53 8.34 11.32
N LEU A 86 0.03 7.96 10.15
CA LEU A 86 0.61 6.85 9.37
C LEU A 86 2.00 7.20 8.83
N THR A 87 2.23 8.47 8.48
CA THR A 87 3.56 8.96 8.06
C THR A 87 4.58 8.71 9.17
N ASP A 88 4.29 9.13 10.40
CA ASP A 88 5.19 8.94 11.54
C ASP A 88 5.37 7.45 11.88
N ALA A 89 4.32 6.65 11.77
CA ALA A 89 4.39 5.20 11.97
C ALA A 89 5.35 4.53 10.98
N LEU A 90 5.27 4.90 9.69
CA LEU A 90 6.14 4.39 8.63
C LEU A 90 7.58 4.90 8.77
N ALA A 91 7.78 6.13 9.25
CA ALA A 91 9.11 6.69 9.52
C ALA A 91 9.90 5.89 10.57
N MET A 92 9.21 5.18 11.48
CA MET A 92 9.82 4.32 12.49
C MET A 92 10.21 2.93 11.95
N PHE A 93 9.81 2.57 10.73
CA PHE A 93 10.19 1.31 10.11
C PHE A 93 11.64 1.40 9.57
N PRO A 94 12.56 0.50 9.98
CA PRO A 94 13.97 0.63 9.61
C PRO A 94 14.29 0.19 8.17
N GLY A 95 13.37 -0.52 7.51
CA GLY A 95 13.53 -0.97 6.13
C GLY A 95 12.92 -0.01 5.10
N PRO A 96 13.07 -0.31 3.79
CA PRO A 96 12.43 0.48 2.75
C PRO A 96 10.90 0.39 2.79
N VAL A 97 10.26 1.53 2.62
CA VAL A 97 8.82 1.66 2.37
C VAL A 97 8.62 2.15 0.95
N VAL A 98 7.80 1.47 0.14
CA VAL A 98 7.44 1.90 -1.22
C VAL A 98 5.97 2.25 -1.26
N GLU A 99 5.67 3.49 -1.67
CA GLU A 99 4.29 3.94 -1.87
C GLU A 99 3.77 3.49 -3.25
N VAL A 100 2.53 3.02 -3.29
CA VAL A 100 1.89 2.52 -4.51
C VAL A 100 0.51 3.16 -4.69
N HIS A 101 0.24 3.63 -5.90
CA HIS A 101 -1.07 4.09 -6.34
C HIS A 101 -1.48 3.40 -7.63
N LEU A 102 -2.70 2.86 -7.67
CA LEU A 102 -3.27 2.27 -8.90
C LEU A 102 -3.47 3.35 -9.98
N SER A 103 -4.11 4.47 -9.62
CA SER A 103 -4.25 5.65 -10.47
C SER A 103 -3.04 6.57 -10.36
N ASN A 104 -2.91 7.56 -11.25
CA ASN A 104 -1.95 8.65 -11.09
C ASN A 104 -2.56 9.79 -10.26
N PRO A 105 -2.17 10.01 -8.98
CA PRO A 105 -2.75 11.07 -8.16
C PRO A 105 -2.49 12.47 -8.72
N ALA A 106 -1.36 12.70 -9.41
CA ALA A 106 -1.00 14.00 -9.98
C ALA A 106 -1.93 14.43 -11.15
N ALA A 107 -2.61 13.47 -11.78
CA ALA A 107 -3.59 13.76 -12.84
C ALA A 107 -5.03 13.91 -12.30
N ARG A 108 -5.22 13.83 -10.97
CA ARG A 108 -6.52 13.85 -10.30
C ARG A 108 -6.79 15.19 -9.61
N GLU A 109 -7.78 15.22 -8.73
CA GLU A 109 -8.16 16.42 -7.97
C GLU A 109 -6.97 16.97 -7.16
N PRO A 110 -6.83 18.30 -6.98
CA PRO A 110 -5.66 18.90 -6.34
C PRO A 110 -5.33 18.37 -4.94
N PHE A 111 -6.36 17.98 -4.16
CA PHE A 111 -6.14 17.40 -2.82
C PHE A 111 -5.42 16.04 -2.86
N ARG A 112 -5.28 15.41 -4.03
CA ARG A 112 -4.55 14.15 -4.21
C ARG A 112 -3.10 14.34 -4.67
N HIS A 113 -2.70 15.56 -5.00
CA HIS A 113 -1.36 15.83 -5.55
C HIS A 113 -0.28 15.71 -4.49
N VAL A 114 -0.64 15.93 -3.22
CA VAL A 114 0.28 15.84 -2.09
C VAL A 114 0.08 14.50 -1.39
N SER A 115 1.18 13.78 -1.21
CA SER A 115 1.24 12.64 -0.29
C SER A 115 1.99 13.05 0.98
N THR A 116 1.36 12.91 2.15
CA THR A 116 2.02 13.08 3.45
C THR A 116 3.10 12.02 3.68
N LEU A 117 3.00 10.87 3.00
CA LEU A 117 3.97 9.78 3.07
C LEU A 117 5.27 10.07 2.30
N ALA A 118 5.24 10.99 1.33
CA ALA A 118 6.36 11.25 0.42
C ALA A 118 7.73 11.47 1.12
N PRO A 119 7.84 12.14 2.29
CA PRO A 119 9.12 12.33 2.97
C PRO A 119 9.71 11.07 3.62
N VAL A 120 8.92 10.02 3.84
CA VAL A 120 9.32 8.83 4.64
C VAL A 120 9.39 7.55 3.82
N VAL A 121 8.95 7.60 2.56
CA VAL A 121 9.03 6.46 1.63
C VAL A 121 10.30 6.53 0.78
N ALA A 122 10.84 5.38 0.41
CA ALA A 122 12.00 5.27 -0.48
C ALA A 122 11.67 5.70 -1.92
N GLY A 123 10.40 5.61 -2.31
CA GLY A 123 9.91 6.00 -3.62
C GLY A 123 8.41 5.74 -3.76
N SER A 124 7.83 6.26 -4.84
CA SER A 124 6.40 6.13 -5.15
C SER A 124 6.21 5.62 -6.58
N ILE A 125 5.30 4.66 -6.76
CA ILE A 125 4.89 4.09 -8.04
C ILE A 125 3.40 4.41 -8.24
N ALA A 126 3.06 5.16 -9.29
CA ALA A 126 1.71 5.66 -9.48
C ALA A 126 1.26 5.58 -10.95
N GLY A 127 0.00 5.17 -11.16
CA GLY A 127 -0.65 5.26 -12.48
C GLY A 127 -0.50 4.06 -13.41
N PHE A 128 0.10 2.96 -12.94
CA PHE A 128 0.26 1.73 -13.73
C PHE A 128 -0.82 0.69 -13.44
N SER A 129 -1.92 1.09 -12.79
CA SER A 129 -3.03 0.21 -12.42
C SER A 129 -2.49 -1.03 -11.70
N ALA A 130 -2.86 -2.22 -12.16
CA ALA A 130 -2.43 -3.49 -11.62
C ALA A 130 -0.91 -3.67 -11.53
N LEU A 131 -0.16 -3.10 -12.48
CA LEU A 131 1.30 -3.20 -12.53
C LEU A 131 1.99 -2.34 -11.47
N SER A 132 1.29 -1.38 -10.84
CA SER A 132 1.90 -0.57 -9.79
C SER A 132 2.35 -1.41 -8.58
N TYR A 133 1.76 -2.58 -8.37
CA TYR A 133 2.15 -3.52 -7.31
C TYR A 133 3.29 -4.48 -7.70
N ASP A 134 3.60 -4.63 -8.99
CA ASP A 134 4.43 -5.69 -9.53
C ASP A 134 5.92 -5.33 -9.61
#